data_AF-A0A645GNG0-F1
#
_entry.id   AF-A0A645GNG0-F1
#
_cell.length_a   1.000
_cell.length_b   1.000
_cell.length_c   1.000
_cell.angle_alpha   90.00
_cell.angle_beta   90.00
_cell.angle_gamma   90.00
#
_symmetry.space_group_name_H-M   'P 1'
#
loop_
_entity.id
_entity.type
_entity.pdbx_description
1 polymer ?
#
loop_
_entity_poly.entity_id
_entity_poly.type
_entity_poly.pdbx_seq_one_letter_code
_entity_poly.pdbx_strand_id
1 'polypeptide(L)'
;MVAASILADMAVERVNEFAPVFAPDRSILKKQLFVNLGTTLGNFVLPIPRRCTHMGCPLKWNPAEHTWDCACHGSRFDGRGRVIDNPAMRETHVD
;
A
#
# COMPACT_ATOMS: atom_id res chain seq x y z
N MET A 1 -14.71 19.14 -2.57
CA MET A 1 -13.41 18.61 -2.09
C MET A 1 -12.30 19.21 -2.95
N VAL A 2 -11.25 19.80 -2.37
CA VAL A 2 -10.19 20.52 -3.13
C VAL A 2 -9.51 19.64 -4.19
N ALA A 3 -9.28 18.36 -3.89
CA ALA A 3 -8.72 17.42 -4.87
C ALA A 3 -9.63 17.23 -6.09
N ALA A 4 -10.95 17.14 -5.89
CA ALA A 4 -11.91 16.96 -6.97
C ALA A 4 -12.01 18.21 -7.87
N SER A 5 -11.93 19.42 -7.29
CA SER A 5 -11.91 20.65 -8.10
C SER A 5 -10.62 20.78 -8.91
N ILE A 6 -9.47 20.43 -8.33
CA ILE A 6 -8.19 20.40 -9.07
C ILE A 6 -8.28 19.43 -10.25
N LEU A 7 -8.81 18.22 -10.04
CA LEU A 7 -8.98 17.24 -11.12
C LEU A 7 -9.98 17.69 -12.20
N ALA A 8 -11.10 18.31 -11.80
CA ALA A 8 -12.08 18.83 -12.74
C ALA A 8 -11.50 19.96 -13.60
N ASP A 9 -10.77 20.90 -12.99
CA ASP A 9 -10.09 21.98 -13.70
C ASP A 9 -9.02 21.43 -14.64
N MET A 10 -8.21 20.45 -14.20
CA MET A 10 -7.24 19.77 -15.06
C MET A 10 -7.91 19.12 -16.28
N ALA A 11 -9.08 18.49 -16.11
CA ALA A 11 -9.79 17.82 -17.20
C ALA A 11 -10.33 18.80 -18.27
N VAL A 12 -10.54 20.06 -17.92
CA VAL A 12 -10.94 21.13 -18.84
C VAL A 12 -9.81 22.13 -19.13
N GLU A 13 -8.56 21.72 -18.86
CA GLU A 13 -7.34 22.51 -19.09
C GLU A 13 -7.34 23.89 -18.41
N ARG A 14 -8.01 24.00 -17.25
CA ARG A 14 -8.00 25.18 -16.39
C ARG A 14 -6.92 25.06 -15.31
N VAL A 15 -6.34 26.21 -14.97
CA VAL A 15 -5.38 26.31 -13.86
C VAL A 15 -6.15 26.49 -12.57
N ASN A 16 -5.86 25.63 -11.58
CA ASN A 16 -6.43 25.72 -10.24
C ASN A 16 -5.43 26.35 -9.26
N GLU A 17 -5.88 27.34 -8.49
CA GLU A 17 -5.04 28.07 -7.52
C GLU A 17 -4.44 27.17 -6.42
N PHE A 18 -5.09 26.07 -6.08
CA PHE A 18 -4.66 25.13 -5.05
C PHE A 18 -3.77 24.00 -5.60
N ALA A 19 -3.56 23.93 -6.92
CA ALA A 19 -2.72 22.89 -7.54
C ALA A 19 -1.31 22.78 -6.93
N PRO A 20 -0.60 23.88 -6.57
CA PRO A 20 0.73 23.79 -5.96
C PRO A 20 0.76 23.03 -4.63
N VAL A 21 -0.35 23.00 -3.88
CA VAL A 21 -0.43 22.26 -2.61
C VAL A 21 -0.27 20.75 -2.82
N PHE A 22 -0.70 20.27 -3.98
CA PHE A 22 -0.68 18.85 -4.39
C PHE A 22 0.46 18.53 -5.37
N ALA A 23 1.36 19.49 -5.64
CA ALA A 23 2.51 19.25 -6.50
C ALA A 23 3.41 18.15 -5.91
N PRO A 24 3.88 17.18 -6.74
CA PRO A 24 4.77 16.11 -6.30
C PRO A 24 6.25 16.55 -6.26
N ASP A 25 6.52 17.85 -6.19
CA ASP A 25 7.86 18.45 -6.23
C ASP A 25 8.66 18.29 -4.92
N ARG A 26 8.03 17.71 -3.89
CA ARG A 26 8.67 17.48 -2.59
C ARG A 26 9.66 16.33 -2.68
N SER A 27 10.89 16.56 -2.23
CA SER A 27 11.91 15.52 -2.14
C SER A 27 11.50 14.38 -1.19
N ILE A 28 11.68 13.15 -1.68
CA ILE A 28 11.52 11.92 -0.89
C ILE A 28 12.74 11.61 -0.01
N LEU A 29 13.87 12.30 -0.20
CA LEU A 29 15.13 12.06 0.52
C LEU A 29 15.08 12.57 1.96
N LYS A 30 14.29 11.91 2.79
CA LYS A 30 14.17 12.14 4.23
C LYS A 30 14.69 10.91 4.97
N LYS A 31 15.04 11.06 6.26
CA LYS A 31 15.43 9.93 7.13
C LYS A 31 14.44 8.76 7.05
N GLN A 32 13.15 9.06 6.94
CA GLN A 32 12.08 8.06 6.82
C GLN A 32 12.25 7.15 5.59
N LEU A 33 12.77 7.66 4.47
CA LEU A 33 13.01 6.84 3.28
C LEU A 33 13.97 5.70 3.59
N PHE A 34 15.07 5.99 4.28
CA PHE A 34 16.08 4.99 4.64
C PHE A 34 15.55 3.98 5.66
N VAL A 35 14.75 4.43 6.62
CA VAL A 35 14.06 3.54 7.57
C VAL A 35 13.12 2.60 6.83
N ASN A 36 12.25 3.14 5.96
CA ASN A 36 11.30 2.34 5.18
C ASN A 36 12.02 1.36 4.26
N LEU A 37 13.12 1.78 3.63
CA LEU A 37 13.93 0.93 2.77
C LEU A 37 14.56 -0.21 3.56
N GLY A 38 15.15 0.06 4.72
CA GLY A 38 15.71 -0.97 5.60
C GLY A 38 14.66 -1.97 6.06
N THR A 39 13.48 -1.51 6.51
CA THR A 39 12.37 -2.39 6.88
C THR A 39 11.89 -3.24 5.70
N THR A 40 11.75 -2.64 4.52
CA THR A 40 11.32 -3.34 3.30
C THR A 40 12.33 -4.42 2.93
N LEU A 41 13.62 -4.10 2.89
CA LEU A 41 14.66 -5.07 2.58
C LEU A 41 14.66 -6.22 3.59
N GLY A 42 14.56 -5.95 4.89
CA GLY A 42 14.44 -6.99 5.91
C GLY A 42 13.25 -7.92 5.67
N ASN A 43 12.10 -7.38 5.32
CA ASN A 43 10.88 -8.14 5.02
C ASN A 43 10.98 -9.03 3.76
N PHE A 44 11.81 -8.65 2.79
CA PHE A 44 12.03 -9.44 1.57
C PHE A 44 13.17 -10.46 1.70
N VAL A 45 14.23 -10.11 2.41
CA VAL A 45 15.43 -10.96 2.59
C VAL A 45 15.20 -12.05 3.64
N LEU A 46 14.45 -11.77 4.70
CA LEU A 46 14.16 -12.77 5.71
C LEU A 46 13.11 -13.77 5.20
N PRO A 47 13.28 -15.09 5.49
CA PRO A 47 12.33 -16.11 5.10
C PRO A 47 11.07 -16.04 5.97
N ILE A 48 10.11 -15.22 5.55
CA ILE A 48 8.78 -15.13 6.17
C ILE A 48 7.81 -15.99 5.34
N PRO A 49 7.11 -16.98 5.96
CA PRO A 49 6.35 -17.98 5.22
C PRO A 49 5.11 -17.43 4.51
N ARG A 50 4.36 -16.54 5.17
CA ARG A 50 3.07 -16.03 4.67
C ARG A 50 3.29 -14.78 3.84
N ARG A 51 3.07 -14.86 2.53
CA ARG A 51 3.34 -13.77 1.58
C ARG A 51 2.11 -13.35 0.79
N CYS A 52 1.94 -12.06 0.65
CA CYS A 52 0.88 -11.47 -0.16
C CYS A 52 1.08 -11.84 -1.64
N THR A 53 0.03 -12.33 -2.30
CA THR A 53 0.07 -12.73 -3.71
C THR A 53 0.08 -11.57 -4.71
N HIS A 54 -0.07 -10.33 -4.21
CA HIS A 54 0.09 -9.11 -5.00
C HIS A 54 1.56 -8.91 -5.41
N MET A 55 2.44 -8.61 -4.44
CA MET A 55 3.86 -8.31 -4.68
C MET A 55 4.80 -8.96 -3.65
N GLY A 56 4.35 -9.97 -2.91
CA GLY A 56 5.22 -10.79 -2.06
C GLY A 56 5.56 -10.20 -0.67
N CYS A 57 4.95 -9.08 -0.28
CA CYS A 57 5.09 -8.53 1.07
C CYS A 57 4.68 -9.56 2.13
N PRO A 58 5.34 -9.61 3.30
CA PRO A 58 4.94 -10.49 4.39
C PRO A 58 3.58 -10.08 4.94
N LEU A 59 2.76 -11.08 5.26
CA LEU A 59 1.46 -10.89 5.88
C LEU A 59 1.55 -10.84 7.39
N LYS A 60 0.73 -9.99 8.01
CA LYS A 60 0.61 -9.90 9.47
C LYS A 60 -0.77 -10.38 9.90
N TRP A 61 -0.81 -11.21 10.94
CA TRP A 61 -2.08 -11.62 11.54
C TRP A 61 -2.72 -10.46 12.30
N ASN A 62 -3.99 -10.21 12.01
CA ASN A 62 -4.87 -9.31 12.73
C ASN A 62 -5.83 -10.14 13.60
N PRO A 63 -5.58 -10.23 14.91
CA PRO A 63 -6.40 -11.05 15.80
C PRO A 63 -7.79 -10.46 16.05
N ALA A 64 -8.01 -9.16 15.83
CA ALA A 64 -9.31 -8.54 16.05
C ALA A 64 -10.30 -8.92 14.94
N GLU A 65 -9.82 -9.05 13.71
CA GLU A 65 -10.65 -9.35 12.54
C GLU A 65 -10.46 -10.79 12.02
N HIS A 66 -9.52 -11.55 12.59
CA HIS A 66 -9.12 -12.89 12.16
C HIS A 66 -8.68 -12.93 10.69
N THR A 67 -7.88 -11.95 10.29
CA THR A 67 -7.39 -11.79 8.92
C THR A 67 -5.87 -11.72 8.83
N TRP A 68 -5.34 -12.10 7.68
CA TRP A 68 -3.99 -11.77 7.28
C TRP A 68 -4.00 -10.46 6.49
N ASP A 69 -3.34 -9.43 7.02
CA ASP A 69 -3.35 -8.09 6.43
C ASP A 69 -1.98 -7.75 5.84
N CYS A 70 -1.99 -7.18 4.64
CA CYS A 70 -0.80 -6.70 3.93
C CYS A 70 -0.66 -5.18 4.12
N ALA A 71 0.34 -4.75 4.89
CA ALA A 71 0.60 -3.33 5.16
C ALA A 71 1.08 -2.53 3.93
N CYS A 72 1.44 -3.18 2.82
CA CYS A 72 1.97 -2.50 1.64
C CYS A 72 0.88 -1.75 0.86
N HIS A 73 -0.20 -2.45 0.50
CA HIS A 73 -1.28 -1.89 -0.34
C HIS A 73 -2.68 -2.25 0.17
N GLY A 74 -2.78 -2.83 1.36
CA GLY A 74 -4.06 -3.11 2.00
C GLY A 74 -4.75 -4.40 1.59
N SER A 75 -4.12 -5.29 0.82
CA SER A 75 -4.73 -6.61 0.54
C SER A 75 -4.97 -7.39 1.82
N ARG A 76 -6.12 -8.04 1.90
CA ARG A 76 -6.54 -8.80 3.08
C ARG A 76 -6.95 -10.21 2.70
N PHE A 77 -6.65 -11.15 3.58
CA PHE A 77 -7.00 -12.55 3.43
C PHE A 77 -7.66 -13.05 4.70
N ASP A 78 -8.62 -13.97 4.58
CA ASP A 78 -9.19 -14.63 5.76
C ASP A 78 -8.18 -15.58 6.41
N GLY A 79 -8.55 -16.20 7.54
CA GLY A 79 -7.71 -17.16 8.25
C GLY A 79 -7.28 -18.39 7.44
N ARG A 80 -7.91 -18.66 6.28
CA ARG A 80 -7.57 -19.75 5.36
C ARG A 80 -6.79 -19.26 4.13
N GLY A 81 -6.44 -17.98 4.07
CA GLY A 81 -5.68 -17.40 2.97
C GLY A 81 -6.52 -16.99 1.76
N ARG A 82 -7.85 -17.02 1.85
CA ARG A 82 -8.73 -16.57 0.75
C ARG A 82 -8.76 -15.05 0.69
N VAL A 83 -8.71 -14.48 -0.50
CA VAL A 83 -8.77 -13.02 -0.69
C VAL A 83 -10.12 -12.50 -0.22
N ILE A 84 -10.10 -11.50 0.66
CA ILE A 84 -11.29 -10.76 1.07
C ILE A 84 -11.22 -9.28 0.67
N ASP A 85 -10.02 -8.77 0.42
CA ASP A 85 -9.82 -7.40 -0.08
C ASP A 85 -8.65 -7.31 -1.06
N ASN A 86 -8.82 -6.48 -2.08
CA ASN A 86 -7.86 -6.28 -3.17
C ASN A 86 -6.72 -5.33 -2.71
N PRO A 87 -5.61 -5.13 -3.46
CA PRO A 87 -5.34 -5.49 -4.86
C PRO A 87 -4.93 -6.94 -5.14
N ALA A 88 -4.72 -7.81 -4.15
CA ALA A 88 -4.41 -9.21 -4.40
C ALA A 88 -5.57 -9.90 -5.15
N MET A 89 -5.24 -10.69 -6.18
CA MET A 89 -6.24 -11.38 -7.03
C MET A 89 -6.15 -12.92 -6.91
N ARG A 90 -5.34 -13.42 -5.97
CA ARG A 90 -5.11 -14.86 -5.75
C ARG A 90 -5.03 -15.16 -4.26
N GLU A 91 -5.52 -16.32 -3.86
CA GLU A 91 -5.40 -16.82 -2.48
C GLU A 91 -3.92 -17.01 -2.10
N THR A 92 -3.60 -16.77 -0.84
CA THR A 92 -2.25 -16.94 -0.28
C THR A 92 -2.14 -18.24 0.51
N HIS A 93 -0.97 -18.86 0.48
CA HIS A 93 -0.67 -20.00 1.32
C HIS A 93 -0.43 -19.53 2.76
N VAL A 94 -1.22 -20.02 3.71
CA VAL A 94 -1.16 -19.63 5.13
C VAL A 94 -0.63 -20.72 6.06
N ASP A 95 -0.47 -21.93 5.54
CA ASP A 95 0.09 -23.11 6.23
C ASP A 95 1.62 -23.10 6.24
#